data_AF-A0A9N8HF18-F1
#
_entry.id   AF-A0A9N8HF18-F1
#
_cell.length_a   1.000
_cell.length_b   1.000
_cell.length_c   1.000
_cell.angle_alpha   90.00
_cell.angle_beta   90.00
_cell.angle_gamma   90.00
#
_symmetry.space_group_name_H-M   'P 1'
#
loop_
_entity.id
_entity.type
_entity.pdbx_description
1 polymer ?
#
loop_
_entity_poly.entity_id
_entity_poly.type
_entity_poly.pdbx_seq_one_letter_code
_entity_poly.pdbx_strand_id
1 'polypeptide(L)'
;MMKNLILILVALFLASASAFAPQPFVRESHSVCFAKHVNDKAAKWAASKRPKKSRPSDINKTPPIYELHSIQKPSEFTISDAPATPVTKPEG
;
A
#
# COMPACT_ATOMS: atom_id res chain seq x y z
N MET A 1 -41.80 -33.52 -36.92
CA MET A 1 -41.63 -33.84 -35.48
C MET A 1 -40.29 -33.39 -34.90
N MET A 2 -39.13 -33.58 -35.57
CA MET A 2 -37.81 -33.23 -35.01
C MET A 2 -37.61 -31.72 -34.71
N LYS A 3 -38.23 -30.84 -35.49
CA LYS A 3 -38.15 -29.37 -35.30
C LYS A 3 -38.72 -28.90 -33.95
N ASN A 4 -39.78 -29.56 -33.47
CA ASN A 4 -40.42 -29.22 -32.19
C ASN A 4 -39.59 -29.75 -31.01
N LEU A 5 -38.92 -30.89 -31.18
CA LEU A 5 -37.99 -31.44 -30.18
C LEU A 5 -36.79 -30.51 -29.98
N ILE A 6 -36.23 -29.97 -31.07
CA ILE A 6 -35.10 -29.04 -31.02
C ILE A 6 -35.49 -27.75 -30.30
N LEU A 7 -36.68 -27.21 -30.56
CA LEU A 7 -37.17 -26.01 -29.88
C LEU A 7 -37.34 -26.22 -28.37
N ILE A 8 -37.81 -27.40 -27.94
CA ILE A 8 -37.96 -27.74 -26.53
C ILE A 8 -36.59 -27.87 -25.84
N LEU A 9 -35.60 -28.50 -26.49
CA LEU A 9 -34.25 -28.63 -25.95
C LEU A 9 -33.53 -27.28 -25.81
N VAL A 10 -33.70 -26.38 -26.79
CA VAL A 10 -33.12 -25.03 -26.74
C VAL A 10 -33.77 -24.20 -25.62
N ALA A 11 -35.09 -24.29 -25.43
CA ALA A 11 -35.79 -23.60 -24.34
C ALA A 11 -35.33 -24.09 -22.95
N LEU A 12 -35.11 -25.40 -22.79
CA LEU A 12 -34.66 -25.99 -21.53
C LEU A 12 -33.22 -25.56 -21.18
N PHE A 13 -32.35 -25.46 -22.19
CA PHE A 13 -30.97 -25.00 -22.00
C PHE A 13 -30.91 -23.51 -21.64
N LEU A 14 -31.73 -22.67 -22.28
CA LEU A 14 -31.79 -21.23 -22.01
C LEU A 14 -32.38 -20.92 -20.62
N ALA A 15 -33.38 -21.68 -20.18
CA ALA A 15 -33.92 -21.57 -18.82
C ALA A 15 -32.87 -21.90 -17.75
N SER A 16 -32.05 -22.92 -17.98
CA SER A 16 -30.98 -23.34 -17.06
C SER A 16 -29.88 -22.28 -16.90
N ALA A 17 -29.59 -21.51 -17.96
CA ALA A 17 -28.62 -20.41 -17.90
C ALA A 17 -29.10 -19.22 -17.04
N SER A 18 -30.41 -18.97 -16.97
CA SER A 18 -30.99 -17.86 -16.18
C SER A 18 -30.96 -18.10 -14.66
N ALA A 19 -30.88 -19.35 -14.21
CA ALA A 19 -30.74 -19.70 -12.79
C ALA A 19 -29.32 -19.45 -12.25
N PHE A 20 -28.33 -19.25 -13.12
CA PHE A 20 -26.93 -19.01 -12.75
C PHE A 20 -26.46 -17.58 -13.06
N ALA A 21 -27.35 -16.72 -13.55
CA ALA A 21 -27.05 -15.29 -13.61
C ALA A 21 -27.03 -14.75 -12.17
N PRO A 22 -25.93 -14.14 -11.69
CA PRO A 22 -25.93 -13.44 -10.42
C PRO A 22 -26.94 -12.31 -10.52
N GLN A 23 -28.13 -12.55 -9.98
CA GLN A 23 -29.14 -11.53 -9.79
C GLN A 23 -28.48 -10.44 -8.93
N PRO A 24 -28.54 -9.15 -9.30
CA PRO A 24 -28.14 -8.06 -8.44
C PRO A 24 -29.17 -7.91 -7.32
N PHE A 25 -29.33 -8.94 -6.49
CA PHE A 25 -29.98 -8.82 -5.21
C PHE A 25 -29.06 -7.97 -4.35
N VAL A 26 -29.31 -6.66 -4.39
CA VAL A 26 -29.09 -5.82 -3.23
C VAL A 26 -29.87 -6.51 -2.11
N ARG A 27 -29.18 -7.24 -1.25
CA ARG A 27 -29.77 -7.72 -0.01
C ARG A 27 -30.09 -6.47 0.81
N GLU A 28 -31.29 -5.94 0.62
CA GLU A 28 -31.86 -5.01 1.58
C GLU A 28 -32.17 -5.81 2.83
N SER A 29 -31.18 -5.91 3.71
CA SER A 29 -31.35 -6.39 5.07
C SER A 29 -32.15 -5.35 5.84
N HIS A 30 -33.47 -5.34 5.69
CA HIS A 30 -34.43 -4.52 6.47
C HIS A 30 -34.59 -5.01 7.91
N SER A 31 -33.51 -5.41 8.56
CA SER A 31 -33.45 -5.53 10.02
C SER A 31 -32.70 -4.32 10.57
N VAL A 32 -33.31 -3.14 10.48
CA VAL A 32 -32.75 -1.92 11.05
C VAL A 32 -33.04 -1.93 12.55
N CYS A 33 -32.36 -2.80 13.29
CA CYS A 33 -32.21 -2.60 14.72
C CYS A 33 -31.27 -1.40 14.88
N PHE A 34 -31.86 -0.20 15.00
CA PHE A 34 -31.12 1.02 15.31
C PHE A 34 -30.53 0.89 16.73
N ALA A 35 -29.37 0.25 16.84
CA ALA A 35 -28.58 0.34 18.04
C ALA A 35 -28.19 1.83 18.22
N LYS A 36 -28.54 2.42 19.37
CA LYS A 36 -28.21 3.82 19.70
C LYS A 36 -26.71 4.13 19.50
N HIS A 37 -25.85 3.12 19.63
CA HIS A 37 -24.43 3.20 19.31
C HIS A 37 -24.03 1.99 18.46
N VAL A 38 -23.63 2.22 17.21
CA VAL A 38 -23.12 1.17 16.32
C VAL A 38 -21.63 0.94 16.61
N ASN A 39 -21.23 -0.33 16.70
CA ASN A 39 -19.84 -0.69 16.91
C ASN A 39 -18.97 -0.34 15.69
N ASP A 40 -17.82 0.29 15.95
CA ASP A 40 -16.80 0.48 14.93
C ASP A 40 -16.09 -0.85 14.66
N LYS A 41 -16.22 -1.37 13.44
CA LYS A 41 -15.58 -2.61 12.98
C LYS A 41 -14.74 -2.36 11.73
N ALA A 42 -13.88 -3.32 11.41
CA ALA A 42 -13.05 -3.34 10.20
C ALA A 42 -12.26 -2.02 10.03
N ALA A 43 -12.38 -1.37 8.87
CA ALA A 43 -11.66 -0.14 8.55
C ALA A 43 -11.96 1.02 9.52
N LYS A 44 -13.20 1.12 10.02
CA LYS A 44 -13.59 2.19 10.94
C LYS A 44 -12.87 2.06 12.29
N TRP A 45 -12.76 0.83 12.80
CA TRP A 45 -11.98 0.55 14.01
C TRP A 45 -10.49 0.91 13.81
N ALA A 46 -9.88 0.42 12.72
CA ALA A 46 -8.47 0.69 12.42
C ALA A 46 -8.17 2.20 12.30
N ALA A 47 -9.06 2.95 11.63
CA ALA A 47 -8.92 4.40 11.50
C ALA A 47 -9.00 5.15 12.84
N SER A 48 -9.85 4.66 13.75
CA SER A 48 -10.03 5.22 15.09
C SER A 48 -8.87 4.91 16.04
N LYS A 49 -8.32 3.69 15.98
CA LYS A 49 -7.31 3.18 16.93
C LYS A 49 -5.87 3.35 16.46
N ARG A 50 -5.60 3.72 15.21
CA ARG A 50 -4.23 3.92 14.73
C ARG A 50 -3.49 4.97 15.60
N PRO A 51 -2.21 4.75 15.95
CA PRO A 51 -1.40 5.75 16.65
C PRO A 51 -1.29 7.05 15.84
N LYS A 52 -1.47 8.19 16.50
CA LYS A 52 -1.34 9.52 15.90
C LYS A 52 -0.64 10.45 16.89
N LYS A 53 0.18 11.37 16.36
CA LYS A 53 0.64 12.51 17.14
C LYS A 53 -0.53 13.49 17.31
N SER A 54 -0.95 13.75 18.54
CA SER A 54 -2.03 14.69 18.87
C SER A 54 -1.52 16.04 19.36
N ARG A 55 -0.33 16.07 19.98
CA ARG A 55 0.22 17.27 20.62
C ARG A 55 0.92 18.16 19.59
N PRO A 56 0.54 19.45 19.43
CA PRO A 56 1.16 20.35 18.44
C PRO A 56 2.67 20.46 18.56
N SER A 57 3.21 20.50 19.78
CA SER A 57 4.66 20.54 20.00
C SER A 57 5.39 19.26 19.59
N ASP A 58 4.72 18.10 19.50
CA ASP A 58 5.32 16.86 19.02
C ASP A 58 5.19 16.71 17.49
N ILE A 59 4.17 17.35 16.91
CA ILE A 59 4.00 17.51 15.47
C ILE A 59 5.06 18.48 14.93
N ASN A 60 5.28 19.59 15.62
CA ASN A 60 6.16 20.68 15.20
C ASN A 60 7.63 20.48 15.62
N LYS A 61 8.03 19.29 16.09
CA LYS A 61 9.44 19.01 16.37
C LYS A 61 10.23 19.02 15.07
N THR A 62 11.17 19.95 14.96
CA THR A 62 12.17 19.97 13.90
C THR A 62 13.46 19.29 14.38
N PRO A 63 14.29 18.75 13.47
CA PRO A 63 15.64 18.31 13.80
C PRO A 63 16.45 19.46 14.42
N PRO A 64 17.43 19.15 15.31
CA PRO A 64 18.34 20.17 15.83
C PRO A 64 19.22 20.71 14.69
N ILE A 65 19.45 22.02 14.71
CA ILE A 65 20.38 22.68 13.80
C ILE A 65 21.76 22.65 14.46
N TYR A 66 22.73 22.01 13.79
CA TYR A 66 24.14 22.03 14.21
C TYR A 66 24.87 23.16 13.48
N GLU A 67 25.59 24.01 14.23
CA GLU A 67 26.43 25.05 13.65
C GLU A 67 27.69 24.41 13.05
N LEU A 68 27.69 24.16 11.74
CA LEU A 68 28.84 23.58 11.02
C LEU A 68 29.94 24.59 10.69
N HIS A 69 29.73 25.88 11.00
CA HIS A 69 30.59 26.98 10.54
C HIS A 69 32.00 26.98 11.15
N SER A 70 32.23 26.25 12.24
CA SER A 70 33.54 26.18 12.91
C SER A 70 34.38 24.95 12.52
N ILE A 71 33.81 23.97 11.80
CA ILE A 71 34.51 22.74 11.45
C ILE A 71 35.04 22.88 10.02
N GLN A 72 36.21 23.51 9.87
CA GLN A 72 36.98 23.37 8.63
C GLN A 72 37.47 21.93 8.55
N LYS A 73 36.81 21.11 7.70
CA LYS A 73 37.29 19.76 7.42
C LYS A 73 38.64 19.88 6.70
N PRO A 74 39.72 19.25 7.21
CA PRO A 74 40.99 19.25 6.49
C PRO A 74 40.85 18.49 5.17
N SER A 75 41.71 18.80 4.20
CA SER A 75 41.77 18.05 2.94
C SER A 75 42.06 16.58 3.23
N GLU A 76 41.25 15.68 2.67
CA GLU A 76 41.42 14.23 2.87
C GLU A 76 42.73 13.72 2.27
N PHE A 77 43.22 14.39 1.22
CA PHE A 77 44.46 14.05 0.56
C PHE A 77 45.21 15.33 0.17
N THR A 78 46.54 15.27 0.30
CA THR A 78 47.47 16.26 -0.24
C THR A 78 48.24 15.59 -1.37
N ILE A 79 48.10 16.10 -2.59
CA ILE A 79 48.89 15.64 -3.74
C ILE A 79 50.31 16.16 -3.54
N SER A 80 51.29 15.27 -3.55
CA SER A 80 52.71 15.63 -3.50
C SER A 80 53.20 15.96 -4.91
N ASP A 81 53.91 17.07 -5.06
CA ASP A 81 54.59 17.46 -6.32
C ASP A 81 55.89 16.65 -6.56
N ALA A 82 56.24 15.73 -5.66
CA ALA A 82 57.41 14.88 -5.82
C ALA A 82 57.24 13.97 -7.05
N PRO A 83 58.30 13.79 -7.86
CA PRO A 83 58.22 12.91 -9.02
C PRO A 83 57.92 11.46 -8.58
N ALA A 84 57.07 10.78 -9.35
CA ALA A 84 56.72 9.39 -9.07
C ALA A 84 57.99 8.51 -9.10
N THR A 85 58.30 7.87 -7.97
CA THR A 85 59.35 6.85 -7.92
C THR A 85 58.82 5.57 -8.59
N PRO A 86 59.51 5.00 -9.58
CA PRO A 86 59.07 3.76 -10.20
C PRO A 86 59.08 2.63 -9.17
N VAL A 87 57.92 2.02 -8.96
CA VAL A 87 57.79 0.80 -8.13
C VAL A 87 58.18 -0.38 -9.01
N THR A 88 59.34 -0.95 -8.77
CA THR A 88 59.74 -2.22 -9.38
C THR A 88 58.87 -3.33 -8.81
N LYS A 89 58.18 -4.08 -9.69
CA LYS A 89 57.41 -5.26 -9.30
C LYS A 89 58.36 -6.27 -8.65
N PRO A 90 58.09 -6.80 -7.44
CA PRO A 90 58.92 -7.85 -6.88
C PRO A 90 58.81 -9.09 -7.76
N GLU A 91 59.97 -9.58 -8.23
CA GLU A 91 60.06 -10.83 -8.97
C GLU A 91 59.83 -11.99 -8.01
N GLY A 92 58.78 -12.77 -8.29
CA GLY A 92 58.43 -14.00 -7.60
C GLY A 92 58.08 -15.06 -8.61
#